data_AF-T1AS62-F1
#
_entry.id   AF-T1AS62-F1
#
_cell.length_a   1.000
_cell.length_b   1.000
_cell.length_c   1.000
_cell.angle_alpha   90.00
_cell.angle_beta   90.00
_cell.angle_gamma   90.00
#
_symmetry.space_group_name_H-M   'P 1'
#
loop_
_entity.id
_entity.type
_entity.pdbx_description
1 polymer ?
#
loop_
_entity_poly.entity_id
_entity_poly.type
_entity_poly.pdbx_seq_one_letter_code
_entity_poly.pdbx_strand_id
1 'polypeptide(L)'
;SFARARAKLQQHARRMPLHEALSIPCFELWLLLHFEFTDALFPNCNALIQRLRQHLPQYIKANAAQARALLAKLEDALLNAQRLESRYAHIGDNPSTSVHRLVRHLQDIAAKDSRA
;
A
#
# COMPACT_ATOMS: atom_id res chain seq x y z
N SER A 1 -6.83 -13.78 10.68
CA SER A 1 -5.81 -12.88 11.25
C SER A 1 -4.61 -12.81 10.31
N PHE A 2 -3.83 -11.73 10.38
CA PHE A 2 -2.59 -11.56 9.61
C PHE A 2 -1.65 -12.77 9.75
N ALA A 3 -1.50 -13.31 10.96
CA ALA A 3 -0.69 -14.50 11.22
C ALA A 3 -1.14 -15.74 10.40
N ARG A 4 -2.45 -16.00 10.31
CA ARG A 4 -2.98 -17.11 9.50
C ARG A 4 -2.73 -16.91 8.01
N ALA A 5 -2.80 -15.67 7.51
CA ALA A 5 -2.49 -15.36 6.12
C ALA A 5 -1.00 -15.61 5.81
N ARG A 6 -0.09 -15.14 6.68
CA ARG A 6 1.36 -15.40 6.55
C ARG A 6 1.71 -16.88 6.63
N ALA A 7 1.08 -17.63 7.53
CA ALA A 7 1.27 -19.08 7.61
C ALA A 7 0.88 -19.79 6.30
N LYS A 8 -0.22 -19.38 5.66
CA LYS A 8 -0.60 -19.89 4.34
C LYS A 8 0.41 -19.51 3.26
N LEU A 9 0.91 -18.28 3.25
CA LEU A 9 1.95 -17.86 2.30
C LEU A 9 3.20 -18.75 2.42
N GLN A 10 3.67 -19.01 3.64
CA GLN A 10 4.82 -19.88 3.89
C GLN A 10 4.59 -21.34 3.45
N GLN A 11 3.38 -21.86 3.65
CA GLN A 11 3.01 -23.20 3.20
C GLN A 11 3.11 -23.36 1.67
N HIS A 12 2.69 -22.33 0.92
CA HIS A 12 2.64 -22.38 -0.54
C HIS A 12 3.91 -21.86 -1.24
N ALA A 13 4.75 -21.08 -0.54
CA ALA A 13 5.96 -20.45 -1.10
C ALA A 13 6.96 -21.46 -1.70
N ARG A 14 6.93 -22.74 -1.27
CA ARG A 14 7.79 -23.80 -1.81
C ARG A 14 7.48 -24.19 -3.26
N ARG A 15 6.24 -23.97 -3.72
CA ARG A 15 5.79 -24.34 -5.08
C ARG A 15 5.86 -23.16 -6.04
N MET A 16 5.66 -21.96 -5.53
CA MET A 16 5.67 -20.72 -6.28
C MET A 16 6.09 -19.58 -5.34
N PRO A 17 7.08 -18.75 -5.70
CA PRO A 17 7.46 -17.60 -4.89
C PRO A 17 6.25 -16.69 -4.70
N LEU A 18 5.85 -16.48 -3.44
CA LEU A 18 4.77 -15.59 -3.07
C LEU A 18 5.36 -14.43 -2.27
N HIS A 19 5.12 -13.21 -2.74
CA HIS A 19 5.51 -11.97 -2.06
C HIS A 19 4.28 -11.27 -1.49
N GLU A 20 4.37 -10.78 -0.26
CA GLU A 20 3.28 -10.03 0.38
C GLU A 20 3.38 -8.52 0.10
N ALA A 21 2.22 -7.91 -0.17
CA ALA A 21 2.03 -6.47 -0.14
C ALA A 21 1.23 -6.11 1.11
N LEU A 22 1.84 -5.34 2.01
CA LEU A 22 1.27 -4.98 3.31
C LEU A 22 0.87 -3.52 3.32
N SER A 23 -0.14 -3.18 4.12
CA SER A 23 -0.51 -1.81 4.45
C SER A 23 -1.15 -1.83 5.83
N ILE A 24 -0.46 -1.24 6.81
CA ILE A 24 -0.76 -1.35 8.24
C ILE A 24 -1.00 0.08 8.77
N PRO A 25 -2.14 0.35 9.43
CA PRO A 25 -3.10 -0.63 9.97
C PRO A 25 -4.05 -1.23 8.90
N CYS A 26 -4.17 -0.60 7.73
CA CYS A 26 -4.98 -1.09 6.63
C CYS A 26 -4.61 -0.43 5.30
N PHE A 27 -5.28 -0.87 4.22
CA PHE A 27 -5.06 -0.42 2.85
C PHE A 27 -5.19 1.10 2.68
N GLU A 28 -5.99 1.77 3.50
CA GLU A 28 -6.20 3.21 3.40
C GLU A 28 -4.93 4.02 3.68
N LEU A 29 -3.90 3.46 4.35
CA LEU A 29 -2.58 4.10 4.45
C LEU A 29 -1.98 4.33 3.06
N TRP A 30 -2.02 3.33 2.18
CA TRP A 30 -1.56 3.46 0.80
C TRP A 30 -2.30 4.60 0.06
N LEU A 31 -3.60 4.76 0.31
CA LEU A 31 -4.38 5.84 -0.31
C LEU A 31 -3.99 7.21 0.24
N LEU A 32 -3.77 7.32 1.56
CA LEU A 32 -3.35 8.58 2.19
C LEU A 32 -2.00 9.07 1.65
N LEU A 33 -1.07 8.13 1.38
CA LEU A 33 0.25 8.44 0.85
C LEU A 33 0.24 9.06 -0.55
N HIS A 34 -0.88 9.01 -1.29
CA HIS A 34 -1.03 9.75 -2.55
C HIS A 34 -1.16 11.28 -2.32
N PHE A 35 -1.53 11.70 -1.11
CA PHE A 35 -1.79 13.10 -0.81
C PHE A 35 -0.76 13.70 0.14
N GLU A 36 -0.28 12.92 1.11
CA GLU A 36 0.68 13.39 2.11
C GLU A 36 1.65 12.29 2.54
N PHE A 37 2.88 12.68 2.86
CA PHE A 37 3.77 11.82 3.63
C PHE A 37 3.31 11.80 5.10
N THR A 38 3.25 10.62 5.71
CA THR A 38 3.01 10.47 7.15
C THR A 38 3.68 9.21 7.68
N ASP A 39 4.26 9.32 8.87
CA ASP A 39 4.74 8.22 9.73
C ASP A 39 4.00 8.19 11.08
N ALA A 40 2.86 8.89 11.18
CA ALA A 40 2.06 8.95 12.39
C ALA A 40 1.44 7.58 12.72
N LEU A 41 1.42 7.23 14.01
CA LEU A 41 0.72 6.06 14.51
C LEU A 41 -0.79 6.23 14.38
N PHE A 42 -1.48 5.23 13.82
CA PHE A 42 -2.94 5.23 13.71
C PHE A 42 -3.55 4.15 14.62
N PRO A 43 -4.38 4.49 15.62
CA PRO A 43 -4.90 3.51 16.57
C PRO A 43 -5.78 2.44 15.91
N ASN A 44 -6.40 2.77 14.77
CA ASN A 44 -7.22 1.86 13.97
C ASN A 44 -7.46 2.45 12.57
N CYS A 45 -8.12 1.68 11.71
CA CYS A 45 -8.50 2.11 10.37
C CYS A 45 -9.44 3.30 10.32
N ASN A 46 -10.32 3.48 11.32
CA ASN A 46 -11.27 4.59 11.31
C ASN A 46 -10.54 5.93 11.48
N ALA A 47 -9.54 6.00 12.36
CA ALA A 47 -8.70 7.19 12.53
C ALA A 47 -7.95 7.53 11.22
N LEU A 48 -7.44 6.51 10.52
CA LEU A 48 -6.77 6.70 9.24
C LEU A 48 -7.74 7.16 8.15
N ILE A 49 -8.94 6.58 8.08
CA ILE A 49 -10.00 7.00 7.15
C ILE A 49 -10.43 8.44 7.40
N GLN A 50 -10.52 8.87 8.67
CA GLN A 50 -10.81 10.27 9.01
C GLN A 50 -9.74 11.22 8.46
N ARG A 51 -8.45 10.84 8.57
CA ARG A 51 -7.34 11.60 7.97
C ARG A 51 -7.42 11.61 6.45
N LEU A 52 -7.66 10.46 5.82
CA LEU A 52 -7.83 10.34 4.38
C LEU A 52 -8.97 11.23 3.86
N ARG A 53 -10.08 11.35 4.60
CA ARG A 53 -11.21 12.21 4.25
C ARG A 53 -10.91 13.70 4.25
N GLN A 54 -9.80 14.15 4.85
CA GLN A 54 -9.35 15.54 4.70
C GLN A 54 -8.88 15.83 3.26
N HIS A 55 -8.38 14.81 2.57
CA HIS A 55 -7.92 14.90 1.17
C HIS A 55 -8.96 14.35 0.18
N LEU A 56 -9.76 13.38 0.61
CA LEU A 56 -10.80 12.72 -0.19
C LEU A 56 -12.13 12.67 0.59
N PRO A 57 -12.88 13.79 0.71
CA PRO A 57 -14.03 13.92 1.62
C PRO A 57 -15.11 12.85 1.46
N GLN A 58 -15.37 12.42 0.23
CA GLN A 58 -16.39 11.43 -0.10
C GLN A 58 -15.80 10.03 -0.27
N TYR A 59 -14.67 9.72 0.38
CA TYR A 59 -14.03 8.40 0.24
C TYR A 59 -15.01 7.25 0.53
N ILE A 60 -15.15 6.37 -0.47
CA ILE A 60 -15.96 5.15 -0.43
C ILE A 60 -15.09 3.99 -0.88
N LYS A 61 -15.13 2.88 -0.13
CA LYS A 61 -14.40 1.66 -0.47
C LYS A 61 -14.84 1.10 -1.82
N ALA A 62 -13.89 0.53 -2.56
CA ALA A 62 -14.12 -0.07 -3.87
C ALA A 62 -14.77 0.87 -4.91
N ASN A 63 -14.53 2.18 -4.80
CA ASN A 63 -14.98 3.14 -5.81
C ASN A 63 -13.96 3.26 -6.96
N ALA A 64 -14.33 2.78 -8.15
CA ALA A 64 -13.46 2.77 -9.32
C ALA A 64 -13.08 4.18 -9.82
N ALA A 65 -13.99 5.16 -9.72
CA ALA A 65 -13.72 6.53 -10.14
C ALA A 65 -12.67 7.18 -9.23
N GLN A 66 -12.78 6.99 -7.91
CA GLN A 66 -11.78 7.44 -6.94
C GLN A 66 -10.44 6.74 -7.16
N ALA A 67 -10.44 5.43 -7.41
CA ALA A 67 -9.22 4.68 -7.71
C ALA A 67 -8.50 5.21 -8.96
N ARG A 68 -9.24 5.55 -10.03
CA ARG A 68 -8.67 6.16 -11.24
C ARG A 68 -8.08 7.54 -10.97
N ALA A 69 -8.76 8.37 -10.17
CA ALA A 69 -8.27 9.70 -9.83
C ALA A 69 -6.91 9.66 -9.08
N LEU A 70 -6.67 8.61 -8.29
CA LEU A 70 -5.40 8.42 -7.59
C LEU A 70 -4.21 8.14 -8.52
N LEU A 71 -4.44 7.65 -9.74
CA LEU A 71 -3.36 7.38 -10.70
C LEU A 71 -2.56 8.63 -11.06
N ALA A 72 -3.20 9.81 -11.06
CA ALA A 72 -2.52 11.08 -11.28
C ALA A 72 -1.49 11.44 -10.18
N LYS A 73 -1.58 10.78 -9.02
CA LYS A 73 -0.73 10.99 -7.84
C LYS A 73 0.08 9.74 -7.49
N LEU A 74 0.21 8.81 -8.43
CA LEU A 74 0.84 7.52 -8.16
C LEU A 74 2.33 7.68 -7.80
N GLU A 75 3.06 8.55 -8.49
CA GLU A 75 4.48 8.78 -8.17
C GLU A 75 4.66 9.39 -6.77
N ASP A 76 3.77 10.30 -6.34
CA ASP A 76 3.78 10.82 -4.97
C ASP A 76 3.62 9.69 -3.95
N ALA A 77 2.68 8.77 -4.18
CA ALA A 77 2.44 7.61 -3.33
C ALA A 77 3.65 6.67 -3.27
N LEU A 78 4.31 6.43 -4.41
CA LEU A 78 5.51 5.60 -4.50
C LEU A 78 6.67 6.20 -3.69
N LEU A 79 6.92 7.49 -3.84
CA LEU A 79 7.96 8.21 -3.10
C LEU A 79 7.67 8.25 -1.60
N ASN A 80 6.43 8.55 -1.21
CA ASN A 80 6.03 8.62 0.19
C ASN A 80 6.10 7.24 0.87
N ALA A 81 5.68 6.18 0.18
CA ALA A 81 5.76 4.82 0.69
C ALA A 81 7.22 4.32 0.80
N GLN A 82 8.07 4.61 -0.18
CA GLN A 82 9.49 4.29 -0.12
C GLN A 82 10.17 5.01 1.06
N ARG A 83 9.86 6.30 1.23
CA ARG A 83 10.35 7.09 2.36
C ARG A 83 9.87 6.52 3.69
N LEU A 84 8.60 6.15 3.80
CA LEU A 84 8.04 5.55 5.00
C LEU A 84 8.76 4.25 5.34
N GLU A 85 8.90 3.35 4.36
CA GLU A 85 9.58 2.07 4.54
C GLU A 85 11.02 2.23 5.00
N SER A 86 11.76 3.24 4.49
CA SER A 86 13.14 3.51 4.90
C SER A 86 13.31 3.93 6.37
N ARG A 87 12.23 4.34 7.05
CA ARG A 87 12.26 4.74 8.47
C ARG A 87 12.16 3.57 9.45
N TYR A 88 11.74 2.39 8.99
CA TYR A 88 11.56 1.23 9.86
C TYR A 88 12.62 0.18 9.57
N ALA A 89 13.19 -0.40 10.64
CA ALA A 89 14.08 -1.54 10.53
C ALA A 89 13.37 -2.78 9.94
N HIS A 90 12.05 -2.90 10.21
CA HIS A 90 11.23 -4.02 9.80
C HIS A 90 9.86 -3.56 9.31
N ILE A 91 9.39 -4.13 8.20
CA ILE A 91 8.02 -3.94 7.71
C ILE A 91 7.08 -4.81 8.54
N GLY A 92 5.98 -4.24 9.02
CA GLY A 92 5.03 -4.95 9.88
C GLY A 92 4.49 -4.11 11.03
N ASP A 93 5.18 -3.02 11.37
CA ASP A 93 4.74 -2.10 12.40
C ASP A 93 3.76 -1.06 11.85
N ASN A 94 2.99 -0.45 12.73
CA ASN A 94 2.09 0.63 12.38
C ASN A 94 2.83 1.98 12.48
N PRO A 95 2.76 2.86 11.47
CA PRO A 95 2.32 2.61 10.10
C PRO A 95 3.42 1.93 9.25
N SER A 96 3.04 1.05 8.33
CA SER A 96 3.97 0.56 7.30
C SER A 96 3.24 0.10 6.06
N THR A 97 3.90 0.19 4.89
CA THR A 97 3.35 -0.34 3.64
C THR A 97 4.45 -0.81 2.69
N SER A 98 4.21 -1.96 2.05
CA SER A 98 5.04 -2.48 0.95
C SER A 98 4.32 -2.48 -0.40
N VAL A 99 3.15 -1.83 -0.49
CA VAL A 99 2.35 -1.77 -1.73
C VAL A 99 3.12 -1.13 -2.89
N HIS A 100 3.99 -0.15 -2.61
CA HIS A 100 4.84 0.46 -3.63
C HIS A 100 5.76 -0.54 -4.35
N ARG A 101 6.23 -1.59 -3.65
CA ARG A 101 7.02 -2.67 -4.26
C ARG A 101 6.20 -3.48 -5.26
N LEU A 102 4.94 -3.79 -4.92
CA LEU A 102 4.00 -4.47 -5.82
C LEU A 102 3.74 -3.62 -7.07
N VAL A 103 3.45 -2.32 -6.88
CA VAL A 103 3.16 -1.42 -8.00
C VAL A 103 4.37 -1.28 -8.94
N ARG A 104 5.57 -1.06 -8.41
CA ARG A 104 6.80 -1.01 -9.22
C ARG A 104 7.02 -2.31 -9.98
N HIS A 105 6.81 -3.46 -9.34
CA HIS A 105 6.91 -4.76 -10.01
C HIS A 105 5.92 -4.91 -11.17
N LEU A 106 4.67 -4.47 -11.01
CA LEU A 106 3.67 -4.49 -12.10
C LEU A 106 4.03 -3.52 -13.23
N GLN A 107 4.56 -2.34 -12.90
CA GLN A 107 5.08 -1.39 -13.91
C GLN A 107 6.23 -2.00 -14.70
N ASP A 108 7.16 -2.70 -14.05
CA ASP A 108 8.28 -3.37 -14.70
C ASP A 108 7.82 -4.50 -15.64
N ILE A 109 6.80 -5.27 -15.24
CA ILE A 109 6.19 -6.31 -16.09
C ILE A 109 5.56 -5.67 -17.33
N ALA A 110 4.72 -4.65 -17.14
CA ALA A 110 4.05 -3.95 -18.25
C ALA A 110 5.04 -3.28 -19.22
N ALA A 111 6.15 -2.73 -18.70
CA ALA A 111 7.19 -2.12 -19.50
C ALA A 111 8.01 -3.14 -20.31
N LYS A 112 8.10 -4.39 -19.86
CA LYS A 112 8.75 -5.48 -20.63
C LYS A 112 7.83 -6.02 -21.72
N ASP A 113 6.55 -6.19 -21.39
CA ASP A 113 5.55 -6.68 -22.34
C ASP A 113 5.36 -5.72 -23.52
N SER A 114 5.36 -4.41 -23.27
CA SER A 114 5.29 -3.37 -24.33
C SER A 114 6.54 -3.26 -25.22
N ARG A 115 7.62 -3.98 -24.90
CA ARG A 115 8.87 -4.03 -25.70
C ARG A 115 9.03 -5.36 -26.45
N ALA A 116 8.15 -6.33 -26.21
CA ALA A 116 8.11 -7.63 -26.89
C ALA A 116 7.21 -7.56 -28.13
#